data_AF-C3PI89-F1
#
_entry.id   AF-C3PI89-F1
#
_cell.length_a   1.000
_cell.length_b   1.000
_cell.length_c   1.000
_cell.angle_alpha   90.00
_cell.angle_beta   90.00
_cell.angle_gamma   90.00
#
_symmetry.space_group_name_H-M   'P 1'
#
loop_
_entity.id
_entity.type
_entity.pdbx_description
1 polymer ?
#
loop_
_entity_poly.entity_id
_entity_poly.type
_entity_poly.pdbx_seq_one_letter_code
_entity_poly.pdbx_strand_id
1 'polypeptide(L)' 'MSNYKYDLFKKNLINRQDTDPNAGWLPFPKQRELKAGTLSMYRTRINKGVMFGNGFKAQMRNGHLYAKYVGTDN' A
#
# COMPACT_ATOMS: atom_id res chain seq x y z
N MET A 1 6.58 15.39 9.14
CA MET A 1 5.52 15.60 8.11
C MET A 1 4.73 14.31 7.93
N SER A 2 3.57 14.17 8.59
CA SER A 2 2.66 13.05 8.30
C SER A 2 1.94 13.37 7.00
N ASN A 3 2.06 12.50 6.00
CA ASN A 3 1.55 12.73 4.65
C ASN A 3 0.04 12.40 4.63
N TYR A 4 -0.78 13.33 5.14
CA TYR A 4 -2.23 13.16 5.41
C TYR A 4 -3.06 12.59 4.25
N LYS A 5 -2.58 12.72 3.00
CA LYS A 5 -3.29 12.32 1.78
C LYS A 5 -3.77 10.87 1.77
N TYR A 6 -3.08 9.97 2.48
CA TYR A 6 -3.39 8.54 2.46
C TYR A 6 -3.57 7.92 3.86
N ASP A 7 -3.77 8.73 4.90
CA ASP A 7 -3.89 8.20 6.27
C ASP A 7 -5.12 7.30 6.46
N LEU A 8 -6.25 7.67 5.85
CA LEU A 8 -7.44 6.81 5.85
C LEU A 8 -7.18 5.48 5.15
N PHE A 9 -6.48 5.52 4.02
CA PHE A 9 -6.10 4.31 3.29
C PHE A 9 -5.16 3.44 4.13
N LYS A 10 -4.17 4.04 4.78
CA LYS A 10 -3.27 3.35 5.71
C LYS A 10 -4.03 2.68 6.86
N LYS A 11 -4.98 3.38 7.50
CA LYS A 11 -5.85 2.79 8.54
C LYS A 11 -6.65 1.61 8.01
N ASN A 12 -7.21 1.72 6.81
CA ASN A 12 -7.96 0.62 6.17
C ASN A 12 -7.07 -0.60 5.88
N LEU A 13 -5.80 -0.40 5.50
CA LEU A 13 -4.85 -1.50 5.31
C LEU A 13 -4.57 -2.23 6.63
N ILE A 14 -4.38 -1.50 7.74
CA ILE A 14 -4.14 -2.08 9.07
C ILE A 14 -5.38 -2.84 9.54
N ASN A 15 -6.57 -2.25 9.41
CA ASN A 15 -7.83 -2.89 9.84
C ASN A 15 -8.18 -4.14 9.03
N ARG A 16 -7.57 -4.31 7.86
CA ARG A 16 -7.77 -5.45 6.96
C ARG A 16 -6.58 -6.41 6.98
N GLN A 17 -5.75 -6.32 8.02
CA GLN A 17 -4.71 -7.30 8.29
C GLN A 17 -5.35 -8.68 8.35
N ASP A 18 -4.77 -9.59 7.58
CA ASP A 18 -5.26 -10.96 7.46
C ASP A 18 -4.06 -11.90 7.50
N THR A 19 -4.22 -13.01 8.23
CA THR A 19 -3.22 -14.07 8.36
C THR A 19 -2.99 -14.80 7.04
N ASP A 20 -3.97 -14.82 6.14
CA ASP A 20 -3.78 -15.36 4.79
C ASP A 20 -2.90 -14.41 3.95
N PRO A 21 -1.74 -14.85 3.44
CA PRO A 21 -0.85 -14.04 2.60
C PRO A 21 -1.53 -13.53 1.32
N ASN A 22 -2.53 -14.24 0.79
CA ASN A 22 -3.25 -13.89 -0.43
C ASN A 22 -4.42 -12.92 -0.18
N ALA A 23 -4.91 -12.82 1.06
CA ALA A 23 -5.97 -11.91 1.48
C ALA A 23 -5.42 -10.54 1.93
N GLY A 24 -6.29 -9.56 2.17
CA GLY A 24 -5.93 -8.25 2.75
C GLY A 24 -5.30 -7.24 1.78
N TRP A 25 -5.23 -7.55 0.48
CA TRP A 25 -4.75 -6.61 -0.54
C TRP A 25 -5.84 -5.62 -0.95
N LEU A 26 -5.55 -4.32 -0.83
CA LEU A 26 -6.45 -3.25 -1.23
C LEU A 26 -5.92 -2.47 -2.44
N PRO A 27 -6.80 -2.12 -3.39
CA PRO A 27 -6.43 -1.27 -4.51
C PRO A 27 -6.03 0.12 -4.00
N PHE A 28 -4.95 0.67 -4.55
CA PHE A 28 -4.49 2.00 -4.21
C PHE A 28 -5.53 3.07 -4.61
N PRO A 29 -5.82 4.06 -3.74
CA PRO A 29 -6.87 5.03 -3.97
C PRO A 29 -6.55 5.92 -5.18
N LYS A 30 -7.59 6.23 -5.97
CA LYS A 30 -7.52 7.12 -7.14
C LYS A 30 -6.43 6.75 -8.16
N GLN A 31 -6.04 5.47 -8.23
CA GLN A 31 -4.95 5.02 -9.10
C GLN A 31 -5.21 5.23 -10.60
N ARG A 32 -6.47 5.35 -11.04
CA ARG A 32 -6.81 5.70 -12.43
C ARG A 32 -6.41 7.12 -12.83
N GLU A 33 -6.26 8.01 -11.84
CA GLU A 33 -5.82 9.40 -12.05
C GLU A 33 -4.28 9.51 -12.05
N LEU A 34 -3.57 8.43 -11.72
CA LEU A 34 -2.12 8.40 -11.59
C LEU A 34 -1.46 7.81 -12.83
N LYS A 35 -0.35 8.40 -13.27
CA LYS A 35 0.47 7.84 -14.35
C LYS A 35 1.12 6.54 -13.91
N ALA A 36 1.35 5.61 -14.84
CA ALA A 36 1.99 4.32 -14.56
C ALA A 36 3.35 4.44 -13.84
N GLY A 37 4.16 5.44 -14.21
CA GLY A 37 5.42 5.74 -13.52
C GLY A 37 5.23 6.14 -12.05
N THR A 38 4.17 6.89 -11.74
CA THR A 38 3.81 7.25 -10.37
C THR A 38 3.38 6.03 -9.56
N LEU A 39 2.59 5.13 -10.14
CA LEU A 39 2.19 3.87 -9.48
C LEU A 39 3.40 2.99 -9.17
N SER A 40 4.34 2.86 -10.11
CA SER A 40 5.58 2.12 -9.91
C SER A 40 6.45 2.74 -8.80
N MET A 41 6.56 4.08 -8.78
CA MET A 41 7.25 4.80 -7.71
C MET A 41 6.59 4.57 -6.34
N TYR A 42 5.26 4.64 -6.27
CA TYR A 42 4.52 4.40 -5.02
C TYR A 42 4.71 2.98 -4.52
N ARG A 43 4.63 1.96 -5.40
CA ARG A 43 4.98 0.58 -5.05
C ARG A 43 6.33 0.49 -4.35
N THR A 44 7.36 1.09 -4.95
CA THR A 44 8.72 1.08 -4.41
C THR A 44 8.80 1.78 -3.06
N ARG A 45 8.16 2.95 -2.92
CA ARG A 45 8.16 3.70 -1.65
C ARG A 45 7.40 2.98 -0.54
N ILE A 46 6.33 2.28 -0.85
CA ILE A 46 5.59 1.46 0.13
C ILE A 46 6.46 0.29 0.58
N ASN A 47 7.05 -0.46 -0.37
CA ASN A 47 7.89 -1.61 -0.06
C ASN A 47 9.18 -1.26 0.71
N LYS A 48 9.70 -0.04 0.54
CA LYS A 48 10.84 0.50 1.30
C LYS A 48 10.45 1.12 2.64
N GLY A 49 9.17 1.12 3.01
CA GLY A 49 8.68 1.74 4.24
C GLY A 49 8.68 3.28 4.24
N VAL A 50 9.06 3.93 3.13
CA VAL A 50 9.14 5.40 3.03
C VAL A 50 7.76 6.06 2.99
N MET A 51 6.75 5.37 2.44
CA MET A 51 5.42 5.95 2.25
C MET A 51 4.49 5.77 3.45
N PHE A 52 4.45 4.56 4.01
CA PHE A 52 3.52 4.21 5.09
C PHE A 52 4.22 3.76 6.39
N GLY A 53 5.55 3.66 6.39
CA GLY A 53 6.32 2.99 7.43
C GLY A 53 6.55 1.51 7.12
N ASN A 54 7.27 0.83 8.01
CA ASN A 54 7.50 -0.62 7.93
C ASN A 54 6.19 -1.41 8.09
N GLY A 55 6.21 -2.68 7.66
CA GLY A 55 5.05 -3.57 7.75
C GLY A 55 4.00 -3.38 6.66
N PHE A 56 4.28 -2.56 5.64
CA PHE A 56 3.44 -2.43 4.45
C PHE A 56 4.14 -3.04 3.23
N LYS A 57 3.36 -3.74 2.40
CA LYS A 57 3.79 -4.28 1.11
C LYS A 57 2.88 -3.77 0.00
N ALA A 58 3.44 -3.66 -1.20
CA ALA A 58 2.75 -3.24 -2.40
C ALA A 58 3.15 -4.09 -3.61
N GLN A 59 2.17 -4.36 -4.47
CA GLN A 59 2.32 -5.18 -5.67
C GLN A 59 1.51 -4.60 -6.83
N MET A 60 2.01 -4.74 -8.06
CA MET A 60 1.20 -4.48 -9.25
C MET A 60 0.44 -5.76 -9.64
N ARG A 61 -0.86 -5.64 -9.91
CA ARG A 61 -1.69 -6.72 -10.47
C ARG A 61 -2.55 -6.15 -11.59
N ASN A 62 -2.42 -6.67 -12.82
CA ASN A 62 -3.17 -6.20 -14.00
C ASN A 62 -3.12 -4.66 -14.19
N GLY A 63 -1.93 -4.06 -14.07
CA GLY A 63 -1.75 -2.61 -14.20
C GLY A 63 -2.19 -1.77 -13.00
N HIS A 64 -2.80 -2.40 -11.99
CA HIS A 64 -3.26 -1.72 -10.78
C HIS A 64 -2.30 -1.92 -9.62
N LEU A 65 -2.11 -0.88 -8.83
CA LEU A 65 -1.33 -0.93 -7.60
C LEU A 65 -2.23 -1.43 -6.46
N TYR A 66 -1.77 -2.46 -5.77
CA TYR A 66 -2.36 -2.96 -4.54
C TYR A 66 -1.37 -2.80 -3.38
N ALA A 67 -1.89 -2.56 -2.19
CA ALA A 67 -1.13 -2.52 -0.95
C ALA A 67 -1.77 -3.43 0.10
N LYS A 68 -0.95 -3.90 1.04
CA LYS A 68 -1.35 -4.73 2.18
C LYS A 68 -0.54 -4.34 3.41
N TYR A 69 -1.14 -4.41 4.59
CA TYR A 69 -0.40 -4.43 5.85
C TYR A 69 -0.08 -5.88 6.21
N VAL A 70 1.20 -6.18 6.39
CA VAL A 70 1.71 -7.52 6.71
C VAL A 70 2.19 -7.64 8.15
N GLY A 71 1.98 -6.60 8.98
CA GLY A 71 2.57 -6.53 10.30
C GLY A 71 4.03 -6.07 10.26
N THR A 72 4.47 -5.45 11.35
CA THR A 72 5.89 -5.27 11.62
C THR A 72 6.27 -6.41 12.55
N ASP A 73 6.70 -7.55 12.00
CA ASP A 73 7.43 -8.51 12.81
C ASP A 73 8.62 -7.76 13.41
N ASN A 74 8.62 -7.62 14.74
CA ASN A 74 9.77 -7.22 15.53
C ASN A 74 10.62 -8.46 15.75
#